data_AF-A0A4Q9LI00-F1
#
_entry.id   AF-A0A4Q9LI00-F1
#
_cell.length_a   1.000
_cell.length_b   1.000
_cell.length_c   1.000
_cell.angle_alpha   90.00
_cell.angle_beta   90.00
_cell.angle_gamma   90.00
#
_symmetry.space_group_name_H-M   'P 1'
#
loop_
_entity.id
_entity.type
_entity.pdbx_description
1 polymer ?
#
loop_
_entity_poly.entity_id
_entity_poly.type
_entity_poly.pdbx_seq_one_letter_code
_entity_poly.pdbx_strand_id
1 'polypeptide(L)'
;MGNILSRKTSIRKILFTMEEKIKNTETYLKGLKQKKETSRKNFYYSTIYIGIPFIAYIYISNKNLFLNLFIFLLSFFVLRFILFQFFDRKINYNEKLLGTLKETQKKRIEELKKESLYLETKELVEKYDVKEIEKRNISQQNLQNITPVKNICKTKRGIVDKFADFIIGEDPSSMYALICEKCFSHNGLSHPLEYNLMKFRCFNCEHLNDKTVVLKNEPRKEEENKGKNKEKDKENKE
;
A
#
# COMPACT_ATOMS: atom_id res chain seq x y z
N MET A 1 5.77 -35.08 -8.13
CA MET A 1 4.74 -34.55 -9.06
C MET A 1 4.52 -33.09 -8.72
N GLY A 2 5.20 -32.18 -9.44
CA GLY A 2 5.19 -30.75 -9.15
C GLY A 2 4.06 -30.05 -9.89
N ASN A 3 3.24 -29.30 -9.17
CA ASN A 3 2.19 -28.44 -9.72
C ASN A 3 2.81 -27.34 -10.59
N ILE A 4 2.54 -27.41 -11.89
CA ILE A 4 2.94 -26.42 -12.88
C ILE A 4 1.96 -25.25 -12.83
N LEU A 5 2.42 -24.17 -12.20
CA LEU A 5 2.20 -22.77 -12.58
C LEU A 5 0.81 -22.44 -13.15
N SER A 6 -0.08 -21.97 -12.26
CA SER A 6 -1.19 -21.11 -12.69
C SER A 6 -0.61 -19.84 -13.31
N ARG A 7 -0.67 -19.75 -14.64
CA ARG A 7 -0.30 -18.58 -15.41
C ARG A 7 -1.18 -17.41 -14.95
N LYS A 8 -0.59 -16.41 -14.28
CA LYS A 8 -1.32 -15.21 -13.83
C LYS A 8 -2.06 -14.61 -15.03
N THR A 9 -3.39 -14.60 -14.98
CA THR A 9 -4.24 -13.97 -16.00
C THR A 9 -3.91 -12.49 -16.13
N SER A 10 -3.88 -11.97 -17.36
CA SER A 10 -3.57 -10.56 -17.60
C SER A 10 -4.59 -9.65 -16.89
N ILE A 11 -4.11 -8.58 -16.26
CA ILE A 11 -4.93 -7.64 -15.47
C ILE A 11 -6.09 -7.10 -16.32
N ARG A 12 -5.80 -6.73 -17.58
CA ARG A 12 -6.81 -6.27 -18.55
C ARG A 12 -7.92 -7.31 -18.75
N LYS A 13 -7.58 -8.61 -18.81
CA LYS A 13 -8.57 -9.69 -18.97
C LYS A 13 -9.45 -9.80 -17.73
N ILE A 14 -8.90 -9.64 -16.52
CA ILE A 14 -9.69 -9.63 -15.28
C ILE A 14 -10.66 -8.45 -15.25
N LEU A 15 -10.18 -7.23 -15.57
CA LEU A 15 -11.02 -6.03 -15.62
C LEU A 15 -12.15 -6.18 -16.66
N PHE A 16 -11.83 -6.66 -17.86
CA PHE A 16 -12.81 -6.92 -18.90
C PHE A 16 -13.86 -7.94 -18.47
N THR A 17 -13.46 -9.03 -17.80
CA THR A 17 -14.43 -10.02 -17.28
C THR A 17 -15.36 -9.46 -16.21
N MET A 18 -14.88 -8.50 -15.40
CA MET A 18 -15.73 -7.82 -14.41
C MET A 18 -16.71 -6.87 -15.09
N GLU A 19 -16.27 -6.09 -16.07
CA GLU A 19 -17.12 -5.21 -16.88
C GLU A 19 -18.20 -6.00 -17.61
N GLU A 20 -17.85 -7.13 -18.21
CA GLU A 20 -18.79 -8.02 -18.88
C GLU A 20 -19.84 -8.57 -17.91
N LYS A 21 -19.43 -9.05 -16.73
CA LYS A 21 -20.37 -9.51 -15.68
C LYS A 21 -21.31 -8.41 -15.21
N ILE A 22 -20.79 -7.19 -15.03
CA ILE A 22 -21.59 -6.01 -14.67
C ILE A 22 -22.62 -5.73 -15.76
N LYS A 23 -22.19 -5.67 -17.02
CA LYS A 23 -23.07 -5.41 -18.16
C LYS A 23 -24.15 -6.49 -18.29
N ASN A 24 -23.80 -7.76 -18.18
CA ASN A 24 -24.74 -8.88 -18.26
C ASN A 24 -25.75 -8.85 -17.10
N THR A 25 -25.31 -8.46 -15.89
CA THR A 25 -26.20 -8.31 -14.74
C THR A 25 -27.15 -7.12 -14.93
N GLU A 26 -26.66 -5.99 -15.45
CA GLU A 26 -27.47 -4.81 -15.75
C GLU A 26 -28.53 -5.07 -16.82
N THR A 27 -28.17 -5.73 -17.92
CA THR A 27 -29.13 -6.10 -18.97
C THR A 27 -30.16 -7.09 -18.46
N TYR A 28 -29.75 -8.08 -17.67
CA TYR A 28 -30.65 -9.01 -17.00
C TYR A 28 -31.64 -8.29 -16.08
N LEU A 29 -31.16 -7.33 -15.28
CA LEU A 29 -31.97 -6.56 -14.33
C LEU A 29 -32.97 -5.66 -15.04
N LYS A 30 -32.57 -5.00 -16.14
CA LYS A 30 -33.48 -4.27 -17.03
C LYS A 30 -34.57 -5.20 -17.58
N GLY A 31 -34.19 -6.39 -18.04
CA GLY A 31 -35.13 -7.41 -18.51
C GLY A 31 -36.11 -7.87 -17.42
N LEU A 32 -35.65 -8.05 -16.18
CA LEU A 32 -36.53 -8.39 -15.05
C LEU A 32 -37.51 -7.26 -14.72
N LYS A 33 -37.05 -6.01 -14.70
CA LYS A 33 -37.92 -4.84 -14.48
C LYS A 33 -39.00 -4.74 -15.56
N GLN A 34 -38.62 -4.90 -16.82
CA GLN A 34 -39.56 -4.93 -17.94
C GLN A 34 -40.55 -6.10 -17.82
N LYS A 35 -40.08 -7.31 -17.49
CA LYS A 35 -40.94 -8.48 -17.25
C LYS A 35 -41.91 -8.26 -16.09
N LYS A 36 -41.51 -7.58 -15.02
CA LYS A 36 -42.40 -7.22 -13.90
C LYS A 36 -43.55 -6.31 -14.36
N GLU A 37 -43.26 -5.33 -15.21
CA GLU A 37 -44.28 -4.42 -15.76
C GLU A 37 -45.22 -5.13 -16.72
N THR A 38 -44.67 -5.92 -17.65
CA THR A 38 -45.48 -6.74 -18.57
C THR A 38 -46.34 -7.74 -17.79
N SER A 39 -45.78 -8.41 -16.79
CA SER A 39 -46.52 -9.33 -15.92
C SER A 39 -47.66 -8.62 -15.16
N ARG A 40 -47.46 -7.36 -14.74
CA ARG A 40 -48.50 -6.56 -14.06
C ARG A 40 -49.66 -6.25 -14.99
N LYS A 41 -49.38 -5.85 -16.24
CA LYS A 41 -50.40 -5.61 -17.27
C LYS A 41 -51.15 -6.89 -17.63
N ASN A 42 -50.43 -7.98 -17.87
CA ASN A 42 -51.02 -9.28 -18.21
C ASN A 42 -51.90 -9.83 -17.07
N PHE A 43 -51.47 -9.67 -15.82
CA PHE A 43 -52.27 -10.05 -14.65
C PHE A 43 -53.57 -9.25 -14.58
N TYR A 44 -53.53 -7.93 -14.79
CA TYR A 44 -54.72 -7.08 -14.81
C TYR A 44 -55.73 -7.52 -15.89
N TYR A 45 -55.27 -7.73 -17.12
CA TYR A 45 -56.14 -8.19 -18.21
C TYR A 45 -56.71 -9.60 -17.96
N SER A 46 -55.89 -10.54 -17.46
CA SER A 46 -56.33 -11.89 -17.11
C SER A 46 -57.42 -11.88 -16.02
N THR A 47 -57.28 -10.99 -15.03
CA THR A 47 -58.26 -10.82 -13.95
C THR A 47 -59.62 -10.36 -14.48
N ILE A 48 -59.61 -9.39 -15.39
CA ILE A 48 -60.85 -8.88 -16.01
C ILE A 48 -61.51 -9.99 -16.84
N TYR A 49 -60.71 -10.70 -17.64
CA TYR A 49 -61.19 -11.74 -18.53
C TYR A 49 -61.83 -12.93 -17.79
N ILE A 50 -61.27 -13.31 -16.64
CA ILE A 50 -61.78 -14.43 -15.81
C ILE A 50 -62.83 -13.97 -14.80
N GLY A 51 -62.69 -12.77 -14.25
CA GLY A 51 -63.55 -12.25 -13.20
C GLY A 51 -64.98 -11.96 -13.67
N ILE A 52 -65.14 -11.33 -14.84
CA ILE A 52 -66.46 -11.00 -15.41
C ILE A 52 -67.35 -12.25 -15.59
N PRO A 53 -66.91 -13.33 -16.27
CA PRO A 53 -67.72 -14.53 -16.43
C PRO A 53 -67.93 -15.28 -15.11
N PHE A 54 -66.96 -15.25 -14.19
CA PHE A 54 -67.11 -15.86 -12.86
C PHE A 54 -68.24 -15.20 -12.06
N ILE A 55 -68.30 -13.87 -12.06
CA ILE A 55 -69.36 -13.11 -11.38
C ILE A 55 -70.73 -13.41 -12.01
N ALA A 56 -70.82 -13.43 -13.35
CA ALA A 56 -72.05 -13.76 -14.06
C ALA A 56 -72.55 -15.19 -13.77
N TYR A 57 -71.63 -16.17 -13.71
CA TYR A 57 -71.95 -17.55 -13.35
C TYR A 57 -72.53 -17.68 -11.93
N ILE A 58 -71.90 -17.02 -10.94
CA ILE A 58 -72.40 -17.07 -9.56
C ILE A 58 -73.75 -16.39 -9.44
N TYR A 59 -73.96 -15.28 -10.15
CA TYR A 59 -75.25 -14.59 -10.18
C TYR A 59 -76.38 -15.49 -10.68
N ILE A 60 -76.15 -16.27 -11.75
CA ILE A 60 -77.14 -17.22 -12.29
C ILE A 60 -77.35 -18.40 -11.32
N SER A 61 -76.30 -18.86 -10.65
CA SER A 61 -76.35 -20.06 -9.81
C SER A 61 -77.05 -19.86 -8.46
N ASN A 62 -77.37 -18.62 -8.04
CA ASN A 62 -78.02 -18.28 -6.75
C ASN A 62 -77.39 -18.94 -5.50
N LYS A 63 -76.10 -19.32 -5.57
CA LYS A 63 -75.32 -19.79 -4.43
C LYS A 63 -74.87 -18.60 -3.59
N ASN A 64 -74.32 -18.84 -2.39
CA ASN A 64 -73.78 -17.83 -1.48
C ASN A 64 -72.82 -16.83 -2.19
N LEU A 65 -73.36 -15.77 -2.78
CA LEU A 65 -72.67 -14.80 -3.64
C LEU A 65 -71.52 -14.14 -2.88
N PHE A 66 -71.82 -13.68 -1.66
CA PHE A 66 -70.87 -12.97 -0.79
C PHE A 66 -69.66 -13.84 -0.41
N LEU A 67 -69.89 -15.09 -0.03
CA LEU A 67 -68.82 -15.98 0.41
C LEU A 67 -67.87 -16.36 -0.74
N ASN A 68 -68.43 -16.66 -1.91
CA ASN A 68 -67.62 -17.00 -3.09
C ASN A 68 -66.86 -15.78 -3.65
N LEU A 69 -67.49 -14.60 -3.66
CA LEU A 69 -66.83 -13.36 -4.06
C LEU A 69 -65.66 -13.04 -3.12
N PHE A 70 -65.85 -13.23 -1.81
CA PHE A 70 -64.81 -13.00 -0.82
C PHE A 70 -63.61 -13.93 -1.02
N ILE A 71 -63.85 -15.23 -1.25
CA ILE A 71 -62.77 -16.19 -1.53
C ILE A 71 -62.03 -15.83 -2.82
N PHE A 72 -62.74 -15.42 -3.88
CA PHE A 72 -62.13 -15.01 -5.14
C PHE A 72 -61.24 -13.77 -4.96
N LEU A 73 -61.73 -12.74 -4.26
CA LEU A 73 -60.97 -11.52 -3.98
C LEU A 73 -59.75 -11.80 -3.10
N LEU A 74 -59.89 -12.67 -2.10
CA LEU A 74 -58.78 -13.07 -1.23
C LEU A 74 -57.71 -13.84 -2.01
N SER A 75 -58.12 -14.84 -2.79
CA SER A 75 -57.23 -15.61 -3.68
C SER A 75 -56.48 -14.70 -4.66
N PHE A 76 -57.21 -13.77 -5.27
CA PHE A 76 -56.64 -12.77 -6.18
C PHE A 76 -55.61 -11.87 -5.51
N PHE A 77 -55.93 -11.36 -4.31
CA PHE A 77 -55.02 -10.51 -3.54
C PHE A 77 -53.75 -11.26 -3.12
N VAL A 78 -53.89 -12.49 -2.65
CA VAL A 78 -52.77 -13.35 -2.26
C VAL A 78 -51.88 -13.66 -3.47
N LEU A 79 -52.46 -14.05 -4.61
CA LEU A 79 -51.70 -14.31 -5.83
C LEU A 79 -50.95 -13.06 -6.30
N ARG A 80 -51.61 -11.91 -6.33
CA ARG A 80 -50.99 -10.61 -6.64
C ARG A 80 -49.82 -10.33 -5.71
N PHE A 81 -50.02 -10.50 -4.41
CA PHE A 81 -49.03 -10.21 -3.39
C PHE A 81 -47.79 -11.09 -3.58
N ILE A 82 -47.99 -12.41 -3.74
CA ILE A 82 -46.90 -13.38 -3.96
C ILE A 82 -46.10 -13.04 -5.23
N LEU A 83 -46.78 -12.79 -6.36
CA LEU A 83 -46.11 -12.46 -7.63
C LEU A 83 -45.30 -11.15 -7.51
N PHE A 84 -45.89 -10.12 -6.92
CA PHE A 84 -45.22 -8.83 -6.74
C PHE A 84 -44.00 -8.96 -5.83
N GLN A 85 -44.15 -9.59 -4.66
CA GLN A 85 -43.05 -9.86 -3.74
C GLN A 85 -41.94 -10.70 -4.39
N PHE A 86 -42.28 -11.71 -5.18
CA PHE A 86 -41.27 -12.52 -5.87
C PHE A 86 -40.41 -11.68 -6.82
N PHE A 87 -41.04 -10.87 -7.67
CA PHE A 87 -40.31 -10.00 -8.60
C PHE A 87 -39.50 -8.94 -7.86
N ASP A 88 -40.04 -8.34 -6.79
CA ASP A 88 -39.33 -7.35 -5.98
C ASP A 88 -38.13 -7.94 -5.26
N ARG A 89 -38.29 -9.09 -4.60
CA ARG A 89 -37.17 -9.79 -3.96
C ARG A 89 -36.08 -10.13 -4.97
N LYS A 90 -36.48 -10.60 -6.16
CA LYS A 90 -35.52 -10.95 -7.20
C LYS A 90 -34.80 -9.72 -7.76
N ILE A 91 -35.49 -8.61 -7.98
CA ILE A 91 -34.87 -7.35 -8.43
C ILE A 91 -33.91 -6.83 -7.37
N ASN A 92 -34.36 -6.72 -6.11
CA ASN A 92 -33.55 -6.22 -5.01
C ASN A 92 -32.28 -7.06 -4.78
N TYR A 93 -32.39 -8.40 -4.92
CA TYR A 93 -31.23 -9.29 -4.84
C TYR A 93 -30.21 -8.99 -5.94
N ASN A 94 -30.66 -8.87 -7.19
CA ASN A 94 -29.78 -8.59 -8.32
C ASN A 94 -29.20 -7.16 -8.27
N GLU A 95 -29.94 -6.17 -7.74
CA GLU A 95 -29.43 -4.81 -7.53
C GLU A 95 -28.32 -4.79 -6.49
N LYS A 96 -28.49 -5.52 -5.37
CA LYS A 96 -27.42 -5.70 -4.37
C LYS A 96 -26.20 -6.40 -4.95
N LEU A 97 -26.40 -7.49 -5.69
CA LEU A 97 -25.32 -8.21 -6.36
C LEU A 97 -24.54 -7.29 -7.31
N LEU A 98 -25.25 -6.52 -8.13
CA LEU A 98 -24.64 -5.54 -9.02
C LEU A 98 -23.82 -4.49 -8.25
N GLY A 99 -24.32 -4.04 -7.10
CA GLY A 99 -23.60 -3.16 -6.18
C GLY A 99 -22.29 -3.78 -5.72
N THR A 100 -22.32 -5.03 -5.22
CA THR A 100 -21.11 -5.73 -4.74
C THR A 100 -20.08 -5.97 -5.85
N LEU A 101 -20.53 -6.25 -7.07
CA LEU A 101 -19.64 -6.44 -8.23
C LEU A 101 -18.92 -5.13 -8.59
N LYS A 102 -19.64 -4.00 -8.63
CA LYS A 102 -19.07 -2.67 -8.89
C LYS A 102 -18.09 -2.26 -7.78
N GLU A 103 -18.42 -2.56 -6.53
CA GLU A 103 -17.53 -2.29 -5.41
C GLU A 103 -16.24 -3.13 -5.47
N THR A 104 -16.36 -4.41 -5.81
CA THR A 104 -15.21 -5.32 -6.01
C THR A 104 -14.31 -4.81 -7.15
N GLN A 105 -14.90 -4.36 -8.25
CA GLN A 105 -14.16 -3.74 -9.36
C GLN A 105 -13.41 -2.49 -8.90
N LYS A 106 -14.06 -1.59 -8.17
CA LYS A 106 -13.45 -0.35 -7.65
C LYS A 106 -12.28 -0.66 -6.70
N LYS A 107 -12.48 -1.57 -5.73
CA LYS A 107 -11.44 -2.01 -4.79
C LYS A 107 -10.22 -2.56 -5.52
N ARG A 108 -10.42 -3.39 -6.55
CA ARG A 108 -9.32 -3.96 -7.33
C ARG A 108 -8.56 -2.91 -8.12
N ILE A 109 -9.24 -1.93 -8.70
CA ILE A 109 -8.59 -0.80 -9.38
C ILE A 109 -7.77 0.03 -8.38
N GLU A 110 -8.29 0.27 -7.18
CA GLU A 110 -7.59 1.01 -6.13
C GLU A 110 -6.35 0.26 -5.63
N GLU A 111 -6.44 -1.06 -5.42
CA GLU A 111 -5.32 -1.93 -5.07
C GLU A 111 -4.21 -1.83 -6.13
N LEU A 112 -4.57 -1.94 -7.41
CA LEU A 112 -3.62 -1.81 -8.52
C LEU A 112 -2.97 -0.43 -8.59
N LYS A 113 -3.69 0.64 -8.26
CA LYS A 113 -3.13 2.01 -8.17
C LYS A 113 -2.14 2.15 -7.02
N LYS A 114 -2.39 1.49 -5.88
CA LYS A 114 -1.47 1.49 -4.73
C LYS A 114 -0.20 0.70 -5.05
N GLU A 115 -0.34 -0.46 -5.68
CA GLU A 115 0.81 -1.24 -6.16
C GLU A 115 1.65 -0.44 -7.16
N SER A 116 1.02 0.24 -8.13
CA SER A 116 1.75 1.08 -9.09
C SER A 116 2.46 2.26 -8.42
N LEU A 117 1.79 2.98 -7.50
CA LEU A 117 2.39 4.09 -6.75
C LEU A 117 3.57 3.63 -5.87
N TYR A 118 3.46 2.47 -5.24
CA TYR A 118 4.54 1.89 -4.45
C TYR A 118 5.76 1.57 -5.31
N LEU A 119 5.56 0.95 -6.48
CA LEU A 119 6.63 0.62 -7.41
C LEU A 119 7.32 1.88 -7.95
N GLU A 120 6.54 2.88 -8.35
CA GLU A 120 7.06 4.18 -8.81
C GLU A 120 7.88 4.88 -7.71
N THR A 121 7.35 4.91 -6.47
CA THR A 121 8.05 5.50 -5.32
C THR A 121 9.35 4.75 -5.03
N LYS A 122 9.32 3.41 -5.08
CA LYS A 122 10.50 2.57 -4.87
C LYS A 122 11.58 2.83 -5.93
N GLU A 123 11.21 2.89 -7.20
CA GLU A 123 12.13 3.19 -8.30
C GLU A 123 12.77 4.57 -8.14
N LEU A 124 12.01 5.57 -7.68
CA LEU A 124 12.56 6.89 -7.38
C LEU A 124 13.59 6.83 -6.26
N VAL A 125 13.27 6.20 -5.12
CA VAL A 125 14.21 6.04 -4.01
C VAL A 125 15.50 5.35 -4.47
N GLU A 126 15.38 4.24 -5.20
CA GLU A 126 16.52 3.46 -5.70
C GLU A 126 17.40 4.30 -6.66
N LYS A 127 16.78 5.12 -7.52
CA LYS A 127 17.50 6.03 -8.44
C LYS A 127 18.32 7.09 -7.71
N TYR A 128 17.87 7.57 -6.55
CA TYR A 128 18.61 8.58 -5.78
C TYR A 128 19.65 7.94 -4.84
N ASP A 129 19.37 6.77 -4.26
CA ASP A 129 20.33 6.01 -3.46
C ASP A 129 21.57 5.60 -4.29
N VAL A 130 21.39 5.16 -5.54
CA VAL A 130 22.52 4.85 -6.44
C VAL A 130 23.34 6.11 -6.73
N LYS A 131 22.70 7.25 -6.98
CA LYS A 131 23.40 8.53 -7.19
C LYS A 131 24.16 9.00 -5.94
N GLU A 132 23.60 8.78 -4.75
CA GLU A 132 24.29 9.02 -3.47
C GLU A 132 25.54 8.13 -3.34
N ILE A 133 25.42 6.85 -3.67
CA ILE A 133 26.54 5.89 -3.65
C ILE A 133 27.61 6.26 -4.68
N GLU A 134 27.23 6.64 -5.91
CA GLU A 134 28.15 7.11 -6.94
C GLU A 134 28.90 8.37 -6.48
N LYS A 135 28.19 9.34 -5.89
CA LYS A 135 28.84 10.54 -5.32
C LYS A 135 29.80 10.19 -4.19
N ARG A 136 29.43 9.25 -3.29
CA ARG A 136 30.33 8.77 -2.21
C ARG A 136 31.56 8.06 -2.79
N ASN A 137 31.40 7.24 -3.82
CA ASN A 137 32.51 6.53 -4.47
C ASN A 137 33.45 7.50 -5.21
N ILE A 138 32.92 8.51 -5.89
CA ILE A 138 33.70 9.59 -6.53
C ILE A 138 34.43 10.43 -5.48
N SER A 139 33.79 10.71 -4.33
CA SER A 139 34.43 11.41 -3.21
C SER A 139 35.56 10.58 -2.58
N GLN A 140 35.40 9.25 -2.51
CA GLN A 140 36.43 8.33 -1.99
C GLN A 140 37.58 8.10 -2.98
N GLN A 141 37.35 8.22 -4.30
CA GLN A 141 38.43 8.15 -5.30
C GLN A 141 39.38 9.37 -5.24
N ASN A 142 38.97 10.50 -4.65
CA ASN A 142 39.84 11.65 -4.40
C ASN A 142 40.66 11.58 -3.10
N LEU A 143 40.65 10.44 -2.38
CA LEU A 143 41.53 10.18 -1.23
C LEU A 143 42.50 8.98 -1.45
N GLN A 144 42.76 8.58 -2.71
CA GLN A 144 43.58 7.39 -3.01
C GLN A 144 45.10 7.63 -3.13
N ASN A 145 45.63 8.68 -2.52
CA ASN A 145 47.09 8.88 -2.40
C ASN A 145 47.57 8.77 -0.93
N ILE A 146 47.14 7.74 -0.19
CA ILE A 146 47.92 7.21 0.94
C ILE A 146 47.98 5.68 0.81
N THR A 147 49.19 5.17 0.84
CA THR A 147 49.62 3.76 0.76
C THR A 147 48.77 2.78 1.59
N PRO A 148 48.52 1.55 1.12
CA PRO A 148 47.80 0.55 1.90
C PRO A 148 48.67 0.05 3.06
N VAL A 149 48.33 0.46 4.27
CA VAL A 149 48.82 -0.20 5.49
C VAL A 149 48.32 -1.64 5.45
N LYS A 150 49.25 -2.57 5.67
CA LYS A 150 49.08 -4.03 5.64
C LYS A 150 47.73 -4.47 6.18
N ASN A 151 47.01 -5.23 5.34
CA ASN A 151 45.82 -5.98 5.70
C ASN A 151 46.04 -6.77 6.99
N ILE A 152 45.44 -6.32 8.08
CA ILE A 152 45.14 -7.18 9.22
C ILE A 152 44.10 -8.17 8.74
N CYS A 153 44.34 -9.45 8.99
CA CYS A 153 43.51 -10.59 8.58
C CYS A 153 42.02 -10.28 8.82
N LYS A 154 41.21 -10.22 7.75
CA LYS A 154 39.75 -10.29 7.88
C LYS A 154 39.37 -11.71 8.28
N THR A 155 39.49 -12.03 9.58
CA THR A 155 38.88 -13.24 10.13
C THR A 155 37.37 -13.16 9.91
N LYS A 156 36.76 -14.29 9.53
CA LYS A 156 35.30 -14.38 9.32
C LYS A 156 34.61 -13.97 10.62
N ARG A 157 33.88 -12.85 10.60
CA ARG A 157 33.16 -12.31 11.76
C ARG A 157 32.14 -13.34 12.25
N GLY A 158 32.21 -13.67 13.53
CA GLY A 158 31.35 -14.64 14.19
C GLY A 158 30.01 -14.05 14.62
N ILE A 159 29.08 -14.91 15.02
CA ILE A 159 27.79 -14.50 15.61
C ILE A 159 28.02 -13.73 16.93
N VAL A 160 29.11 -14.05 17.62
CA VAL A 160 29.59 -13.36 18.82
C VAL A 160 29.98 -11.91 18.56
N ASP A 161 30.61 -11.60 17.43
CA ASP A 161 30.95 -10.22 17.05
C ASP A 161 29.68 -9.37 16.87
N LYS A 162 28.64 -9.94 16.23
CA LYS A 162 27.33 -9.26 16.07
C LYS A 162 26.62 -9.02 17.40
N PHE A 163 26.80 -9.91 18.37
CA PHE A 163 26.19 -9.77 19.68
C PHE A 163 26.95 -8.75 20.54
N ALA A 164 28.28 -8.66 20.38
CA ALA A 164 29.09 -7.63 20.99
C ALA A 164 28.70 -6.23 20.49
N ASP A 165 28.51 -6.07 19.17
CA ASP A 165 28.05 -4.80 18.58
C ASP A 165 26.67 -4.38 19.12
N PHE A 166 25.77 -5.33 19.33
CA PHE A 166 24.44 -5.09 19.87
C PHE A 166 24.44 -4.68 21.35
N ILE A 167 25.36 -5.23 22.16
CA ILE A 167 25.47 -4.93 23.59
C ILE A 167 26.28 -3.65 23.83
N ILE A 168 27.30 -3.38 23.02
CA ILE A 168 28.22 -2.24 23.20
C ILE A 168 27.62 -0.94 22.68
N GLY A 169 26.67 -0.98 21.74
CA GLY A 169 25.67 0.10 21.58
C GLY A 169 26.21 1.50 21.23
N GLU A 170 27.44 1.62 20.71
CA GLU A 170 27.96 2.89 20.20
C GLU A 170 28.19 2.77 18.69
N ASP A 171 27.50 3.63 17.93
CA ASP A 171 27.58 3.66 16.47
C ASP A 171 29.03 3.97 16.05
N PRO A 172 29.69 3.13 15.21
CA PRO A 172 31.07 3.37 14.76
C PRO A 172 31.26 4.71 14.04
N SER A 173 30.17 5.36 13.64
CA SER A 173 30.14 6.68 13.00
C SER A 173 30.46 7.83 13.97
N SER A 174 30.33 7.65 15.30
CA SER A 174 30.57 8.71 16.30
C SER A 174 31.94 8.64 16.98
N MET A 175 32.83 7.74 16.55
CA MET A 175 34.17 7.60 17.13
C MET A 175 35.23 8.35 16.30
N TYR A 176 36.27 8.84 16.97
CA TYR A 176 37.42 9.46 16.31
C TYR A 176 38.55 8.45 16.06
N ALA A 177 39.20 8.57 14.90
CA ALA A 177 40.29 7.69 14.49
C ALA A 177 41.63 8.09 15.14
N LEU A 178 42.32 7.11 15.75
CA LEU A 178 43.68 7.30 16.29
C LEU A 178 44.71 7.22 15.16
N ILE A 179 45.05 8.36 14.57
CA ILE A 179 46.04 8.48 13.50
C ILE A 179 47.40 8.88 14.09
N CYS A 180 48.46 8.18 13.70
CA CYS A 180 49.82 8.51 14.14
C CYS A 180 50.36 9.76 13.43
N GLU A 181 50.97 10.68 14.17
CA GLU A 181 51.53 11.93 13.61
C GLU A 181 52.78 11.70 12.74
N LYS A 182 53.56 10.65 13.00
CA LYS A 182 54.81 10.37 12.27
C LYS A 182 54.61 9.58 10.98
N CYS A 183 53.74 8.57 11.00
CA CYS A 183 53.57 7.64 9.87
C CYS A 183 52.14 7.60 9.32
N PHE A 184 51.22 8.38 9.88
CA PHE A 184 49.81 8.48 9.46
C PHE A 184 49.03 7.16 9.42
N SER A 185 49.53 6.13 10.11
CA SER A 185 48.84 4.85 10.22
C SER A 185 47.64 4.96 11.17
N HIS A 186 46.57 4.25 10.86
CA HIS A 186 45.34 4.18 11.67
C HIS A 186 45.47 3.09 12.75
N ASN A 187 45.49 3.48 14.02
CA ASN A 187 45.75 2.62 15.18
C ASN A 187 44.49 2.21 15.96
N GLY A 188 43.30 2.57 15.47
CA GLY A 188 42.03 2.22 16.11
C GLY A 188 41.05 3.39 16.19
N LEU A 189 39.97 3.20 16.93
CA LEU A 189 38.92 4.19 17.19
C LEU A 189 38.89 4.54 18.69
N SER A 190 38.53 5.77 19.01
CA SER A 190 38.43 6.31 20.37
C SER A 190 37.16 7.15 20.49
N HIS A 191 36.52 7.14 21.66
CA HIS A 191 35.38 7.99 21.94
C HIS A 191 35.79 9.49 21.92
N PRO A 192 34.94 10.41 21.41
CA PRO A 192 35.26 11.84 21.34
C PRO A 192 35.67 12.49 22.67
N LEU A 193 35.08 12.03 23.78
CA LEU A 193 35.39 12.53 25.13
C LEU A 193 36.82 12.16 25.58
N GLU A 194 37.36 11.04 25.10
CA GLU A 194 38.66 10.50 25.54
C GLU A 194 39.78 10.78 24.53
N TYR A 195 39.43 11.07 23.28
CA TYR A 195 40.36 11.25 22.16
C TYR A 195 41.46 12.28 22.43
N ASN A 196 41.13 13.32 23.20
CA ASN A 196 42.01 14.43 23.54
C ASN A 196 43.02 14.08 24.65
N LEU A 197 42.70 13.09 25.49
CA LEU A 197 43.53 12.65 26.62
C LEU A 197 44.28 11.35 26.32
N MET A 198 43.98 10.71 25.19
CA MET A 198 44.53 9.41 24.85
C MET A 198 45.96 9.50 24.33
N LYS A 199 46.86 8.78 24.99
CA LYS A 199 48.25 8.57 24.59
C LYS A 199 48.40 7.15 24.06
N PHE A 200 48.98 6.99 22.87
CA PHE A 200 49.15 5.67 22.29
C PHE A 200 50.48 5.53 21.55
N ARG A 201 51.04 4.31 21.59
CA ARG A 201 52.20 3.93 20.80
C ARG A 201 51.74 3.33 19.48
N CYS A 202 52.26 3.84 18.37
CA CYS A 202 51.87 3.36 17.06
C CYS A 202 52.35 1.92 16.82
N PHE A 203 51.47 1.02 16.34
CA PHE A 203 51.86 -0.37 16.03
C PHE A 203 52.76 -0.47 14.79
N ASN A 204 52.76 0.54 13.92
CA ASN A 204 53.50 0.50 12.65
C ASN A 204 54.92 1.11 12.76
N CYS A 205 55.11 2.20 13.51
CA CYS A 205 56.40 2.91 13.60
C CYS A 205 56.89 3.15 15.03
N GLU A 206 56.17 2.62 16.03
CA GLU A 206 56.48 2.71 17.47
C GLU A 206 56.56 4.13 18.05
N HIS A 207 56.20 5.15 17.28
CA HIS A 207 56.11 6.53 17.74
C HIS A 207 55.04 6.70 18.82
N LEU A 208 55.34 7.47 19.86
CA LEU A 208 54.45 7.74 20.97
C LEU A 208 53.68 9.03 20.70
N ASN A 209 52.39 8.92 20.38
CA ASN A 209 51.52 10.05 20.10
C ASN A 209 50.89 10.52 21.42
N ASP A 210 51.18 11.77 21.82
CA ASP A 210 50.74 12.36 23.09
C ASP A 210 50.10 13.74 22.86
N LYS A 211 48.76 13.78 22.85
CA LYS A 211 47.99 15.00 22.57
C LYS A 211 47.81 15.91 23.77
N THR A 212 48.14 15.43 24.97
CA THR A 212 48.04 16.23 26.19
C THR A 212 48.97 17.45 26.17
N VAL A 213 50.00 17.42 25.31
CA VAL A 213 50.93 18.53 25.08
C VAL A 213 50.31 19.64 24.22
N VAL A 214 49.41 19.30 23.29
CA VAL A 214 48.79 20.26 22.35
C VAL A 214 47.67 21.06 23.00
N LEU A 215 46.87 20.44 23.87
CA LEU A 215 45.73 21.10 24.55
C LEU A 215 46.13 22.24 25.49
N LYS A 216 47.39 22.33 25.91
CA LYS A 216 47.87 23.46 26.70
C LYS A 216 48.02 24.75 25.88
N ASN A 217 47.97 24.68 24.54
CA ASN A 217 48.44 25.76 23.67
C ASN A 217 47.44 26.27 22.59
N GLU A 218 46.17 25.83 22.53
CA GLU A 218 45.23 26.33 21.51
C GLU A 218 44.06 27.19 22.06
N PRO A 219 43.79 28.38 21.49
CA PRO A 219 42.63 29.21 21.83
C PRO A 219 41.34 28.77 21.10
N ARG A 220 40.20 28.84 21.82
CA ARG A 220 38.84 28.44 21.43
C ARG A 220 38.31 29.24 20.21
N LYS A 221 37.81 28.57 19.16
CA LYS A 221 37.14 29.22 17.99
C LYS A 221 35.64 28.90 17.97
N GLU A 222 34.80 29.91 18.21
CA GLU A 222 33.34 29.88 18.05
C GLU A 222 32.91 30.86 16.94
N GLU A 223 33.11 30.56 15.65
CA GLU A 223 32.56 31.41 14.57
C GLU A 223 32.25 30.62 13.29
N GLU A 224 31.10 29.94 13.22
CA GLU A 224 30.56 29.45 11.93
C GLU A 224 29.04 29.69 11.72
N ASN A 225 28.31 30.24 12.70
CA ASN A 225 26.84 30.34 12.62
C ASN A 225 26.25 31.70 12.19
N LYS A 226 27.03 32.67 11.69
CA LYS A 226 26.50 34.00 11.29
C LYS A 226 26.15 34.18 9.80
N GLY A 227 26.41 33.19 8.94
CA GLY A 227 26.26 33.34 7.48
C GLY A 227 24.87 33.10 6.87
N LYS A 228 23.96 32.39 7.54
CA LYS A 228 22.74 31.85 6.87
C LYS A 228 21.45 32.66 7.03
N ASN A 229 21.44 33.75 7.80
CA ASN A 229 20.21 34.53 8.04
C ASN A 229 20.02 35.77 7.15
N LYS A 230 20.86 36.01 6.13
CA LYS A 230 20.72 37.19 5.25
C LYS A 230 20.14 36.93 3.85
N GLU A 231 19.92 35.67 3.48
CA GLU A 231 19.41 35.30 2.15
C GLU A 231 17.88 35.11 2.08
N LYS A 232 17.18 35.07 3.23
CA LYS A 232 15.72 34.80 3.26
C LYS A 232 14.82 36.03 3.14
N ASP A 233 15.35 37.25 3.18
CA ASP A 233 14.54 38.48 3.17
C ASP A 233 14.40 39.17 1.80
N LYS A 234 14.99 38.61 0.73
CA LYS A 234 14.95 39.23 -0.61
C LYS A 234 13.97 38.60 -1.62
N GLU A 235 13.31 37.49 -1.29
CA GLU A 235 12.48 36.75 -2.25
C GLU A 235 10.95 36.92 -2.05
N ASN A 236 10.51 37.81 -1.14
CA ASN A 236 9.09 38.02 -0.82
C ASN A 236 8.55 39.42 -1.20
N LYS A 237 9.14 40.07 -2.21
CA LYS A 237 8.59 41.29 -2.82
C LYS A 237 8.93 41.36 -4.31
N GLU A 238 8.31 40.49 -5.11
CA GLU A 238 7.95 40.74 -6.51
C GLU A 238 6.64 40.00 -6.81
#